data_AF-A0A3R9X8G1-F1
#
_entry.id   AF-A0A3R9X8G1-F1
#
_cell.length_a   1.000
_cell.length_b   1.000
_cell.length_c   1.000
_cell.angle_alpha   90.00
_cell.angle_beta   90.00
_cell.angle_gamma   90.00
#
_symmetry.space_group_name_H-M   'P 1'
#
loop_
_entity.id
_entity.type
_entity.pdbx_description
1 polymer ?
#
loop_
_entity_poly.entity_id
_entity_poly.type
_entity_poly.pdbx_seq_one_letter_code
_entity_poly.pdbx_strand_id
1 'polypeptide(L)'
;MAKRWSSRGGPATCEACGALSHVLASTSSGIWAAGVVILVVSLIGALGLHSSLFFFSGLVLAIACNLWAWKRAKLVPISKESAARATTANWFVTGIIVLFGLN
;
A
#
# COMPACT_ATOMS: atom_id res chain seq x y z
N MET A 1 11.68 -2.85 -6.57
CA MET A 1 10.53 -3.47 -5.86
C MET A 1 10.45 -3.13 -4.38
N ALA A 2 11.57 -2.83 -3.70
CA ALA A 2 11.60 -2.55 -2.25
C ALA A 2 10.62 -1.46 -1.75
N LYS A 3 10.42 -0.38 -2.52
CA LYS A 3 9.60 0.78 -2.10
C LYS A 3 8.12 0.46 -1.85
N ARG A 4 7.51 -0.40 -2.67
CA ARG A 4 6.07 -0.75 -2.59
C ARG A 4 5.76 -1.61 -1.37
N TRP A 5 6.72 -2.41 -0.96
CA TRP A 5 6.64 -3.32 0.18
C TRP A 5 7.29 -2.73 1.44
N SER A 6 7.90 -1.54 1.33
CA SER A 6 8.52 -0.86 2.46
C SER A 6 7.44 -0.38 3.43
N SER A 7 7.56 -0.82 4.67
CA SER A 7 6.66 -0.45 5.76
C SER A 7 7.48 -0.09 6.98
N ARG A 8 6.82 0.38 8.04
CA ARG A 8 7.53 0.74 9.28
C ARG A 8 8.21 -0.47 9.95
N GLY A 9 7.62 -1.66 9.84
CA GLY A 9 8.18 -2.92 10.33
C GLY A 9 9.01 -3.70 9.30
N GLY A 10 9.07 -3.23 8.05
CA GLY A 10 9.92 -3.77 7.00
C GLY A 10 10.46 -2.62 6.14
N PRO A 11 11.31 -1.74 6.69
CA PRO A 11 11.81 -0.58 5.96
C PRO A 11 12.78 -1.02 4.86
N ALA A 12 12.85 -0.22 3.80
CA ALA A 12 13.86 -0.38 2.76
C ALA A 12 15.20 0.20 3.22
N THR A 13 16.29 -0.54 3.00
CA THR A 13 17.66 -0.11 3.30
C THR A 13 18.29 0.53 2.07
N CYS A 14 18.93 1.68 2.25
CA CYS A 14 19.76 2.29 1.21
C CYS A 14 21.10 1.57 1.12
N GLU A 15 21.48 1.06 -0.06
CA GLU A 15 22.75 0.35 -0.26
C GLU A 15 23.96 1.29 -0.17
N ALA A 16 23.80 2.58 -0.48
CA ALA A 16 24.90 3.54 -0.48
C ALA A 16 25.25 4.10 0.90
N CYS A 17 24.28 4.22 1.82
CA CYS A 17 24.48 4.84 3.13
C CYS A 17 23.93 4.03 4.32
N GLY A 18 23.32 2.87 4.08
CA GLY A 18 22.75 2.01 5.13
C GLY A 18 21.53 2.59 5.87
N ALA A 19 21.01 3.75 5.44
CA ALA A 19 19.87 4.39 6.07
C ALA A 19 18.55 3.63 5.79
N LEU A 20 17.68 3.55 6.80
CA LEU A 20 16.37 2.91 6.70
C LEU A 20 15.32 3.94 6.28
N SER A 21 14.49 3.58 5.30
CA SER A 21 13.43 4.43 4.78
C SER A 21 12.16 3.63 4.55
N HIS A 22 11.00 4.23 4.74
CA HIS A 22 9.71 3.59 4.48
C HIS A 22 8.73 4.55 3.83
N VAL A 23 7.71 4.01 3.17
CA VAL A 23 6.55 4.80 2.75
C VAL A 23 5.58 4.89 3.93
N LEU A 24 5.00 6.07 4.16
CA LEU A 24 4.00 6.25 5.21
C LEU A 24 2.78 5.36 4.96
N ALA A 25 2.25 4.76 6.02
CA ALA A 25 1.03 3.95 5.95
C ALA A 25 -0.16 4.71 5.36
N SER A 26 -0.29 6.01 5.66
CA SER A 26 -1.34 6.86 5.06
C SER A 26 -1.19 7.01 3.55
N THR A 27 0.05 7.03 3.04
CA THR A 27 0.31 7.09 1.60
C THR A 27 0.01 5.77 0.93
N SER A 28 0.47 4.64 1.50
CA SER A 28 0.17 3.32 0.93
C SER A 28 -1.33 3.00 0.95
N SER A 29 -2.01 3.31 2.06
CA SER A 29 -3.47 3.15 2.18
C SER A 29 -4.22 4.08 1.24
N GLY A 30 -3.75 5.32 1.06
CA GLY A 30 -4.33 6.27 0.10
C GLY A 30 -4.24 5.78 -1.35
N ILE A 31 -3.11 5.19 -1.74
CA ILE A 31 -2.93 4.60 -3.07
C ILE A 31 -3.89 3.42 -3.29
N TRP A 32 -4.08 2.59 -2.26
CA TRP A 32 -5.03 1.48 -2.32
C TRP A 32 -6.48 1.96 -2.41
N ALA A 33 -6.89 2.89 -1.54
CA ALA A 33 -8.23 3.46 -1.53
C ALA A 33 -8.60 4.11 -2.86
N ALA A 34 -7.67 4.88 -3.47
CA ALA A 34 -7.88 5.46 -4.80
C ALA A 34 -8.14 4.39 -5.86
N GLY A 35 -7.38 3.29 -5.85
CA GLY A 35 -7.61 2.16 -6.75
C GLY A 35 -8.99 1.53 -6.58
N VAL A 36 -9.41 1.31 -5.32
CA VAL A 36 -10.75 0.76 -5.01
C VAL A 36 -11.85 1.68 -5.51
N VAL A 37 -11.75 2.99 -5.25
CA VAL A 37 -12.76 3.96 -5.70
C VAL A 37 -12.90 3.95 -7.22
N ILE A 38 -11.78 3.96 -7.96
CA ILE A 38 -11.81 3.91 -9.43
C ILE A 38 -12.54 2.64 -9.90
N LEU A 39 -12.17 1.47 -9.36
CA LEU A 39 -12.79 0.20 -9.75
C LEU A 39 -14.29 0.15 -9.44
N VAL A 40 -14.70 0.66 -8.27
CA VAL A 40 -16.12 0.70 -7.86
C VAL A 40 -16.93 1.61 -8.78
N VAL A 41 -16.43 2.83 -9.05
CA VAL A 41 -17.11 3.78 -9.95
C VAL A 41 -17.21 3.22 -11.35
N SER A 42 -16.14 2.61 -11.87
CA SER A 42 -16.13 2.00 -13.19
C SER A 42 -17.04 0.78 -13.30
N LEU A 43 -17.17 -0.01 -12.22
CA LEU A 43 -18.14 -1.10 -12.15
C LEU A 43 -19.58 -0.58 -12.17
N ILE A 44 -19.89 0.45 -11.38
CA ILE A 44 -21.21 1.09 -11.39
C ILE A 44 -21.53 1.62 -12.79
N GLY A 45 -20.58 2.29 -13.45
CA GLY A 45 -20.73 2.78 -14.81
C GLY A 45 -20.95 1.65 -15.83
N ALA A 46 -20.20 0.56 -15.72
CA ALA A 46 -20.34 -0.58 -16.61
C ALA A 46 -21.71 -1.27 -16.48
N LEU A 47 -22.23 -1.40 -15.25
CA LEU A 47 -23.54 -1.96 -14.98
C LEU A 47 -24.66 -1.00 -15.43
N GLY A 48 -24.55 0.28 -15.12
CA GLY A 48 -25.57 1.28 -15.45
C GLY A 48 -25.68 1.58 -16.95
N LEU A 49 -24.58 1.45 -17.69
CA LEU A 49 -24.53 1.71 -19.14
C LEU A 49 -24.46 0.41 -19.98
N HIS A 50 -24.57 -0.76 -19.33
CA HIS A 50 -24.46 -2.08 -19.97
C HIS A 50 -23.24 -2.23 -20.90
N SER A 51 -22.13 -1.60 -20.53
CA SER A 51 -20.94 -1.52 -21.37
C SER A 51 -19.69 -1.90 -20.59
N SER A 52 -19.12 -3.06 -20.93
CA SER A 52 -17.89 -3.56 -20.32
C SER A 52 -16.68 -2.65 -20.58
N LEU A 53 -16.74 -1.78 -21.60
CA LEU A 53 -15.70 -0.79 -21.89
C LEU A 53 -15.47 0.19 -20.73
N PHE A 54 -16.52 0.55 -19.98
CA PHE A 54 -16.37 1.39 -18.78
C PHE A 54 -15.57 0.70 -17.68
N PHE A 55 -15.75 -0.62 -17.53
CA PHE A 55 -14.98 -1.39 -16.56
C PHE A 55 -13.51 -1.50 -16.98
N PHE A 56 -13.24 -1.86 -18.24
CA PHE A 56 -11.87 -2.03 -18.72
C PHE A 56 -11.09 -0.70 -18.77
N SER A 57 -11.73 0.40 -19.17
CA SER A 57 -11.11 1.74 -19.11
C SER A 57 -10.81 2.14 -17.66
N GLY A 58 -11.72 1.85 -16.74
CA GLY A 58 -11.51 1.99 -15.29
C GLY A 58 -10.33 1.19 -14.76
N LEU A 59 -10.21 -0.06 -15.18
CA LEU A 59 -9.11 -0.95 -14.79
C LEU A 59 -7.76 -0.40 -15.27
N VAL A 60 -7.68 0.03 -16.54
CA VAL A 60 -6.47 0.65 -17.09
C VAL A 60 -6.12 1.92 -16.32
N LEU A 61 -7.11 2.77 -16.02
CA LEU A 61 -6.91 3.98 -15.24
C LEU A 61 -6.42 3.67 -13.81
N ALA A 62 -7.02 2.69 -13.13
CA ALA A 62 -6.61 2.27 -11.80
C ALA A 62 -5.15 1.81 -11.78
N ILE A 63 -4.72 1.02 -12.77
CA ILE A 63 -3.33 0.56 -12.91
C ILE A 63 -2.39 1.74 -13.15
N ALA A 64 -2.73 2.63 -14.09
CA ALA A 64 -1.93 3.81 -14.40
C ALA A 64 -1.76 4.74 -13.19
N CYS A 65 -2.85 5.02 -12.47
CA CYS A 65 -2.84 5.79 -11.23
C CYS A 65 -1.98 5.12 -10.16
N ASN A 66 -2.07 3.79 -10.00
CA ASN A 66 -1.25 3.06 -9.03
C ASN A 66 0.24 3.21 -9.35
N LEU A 67 0.64 2.96 -10.60
CA LEU A 67 2.02 3.07 -11.04
C LEU A 67 2.56 4.50 -10.87
N TRP A 68 1.77 5.50 -11.25
CA TRP A 68 2.12 6.90 -11.11
C TRP A 68 2.28 7.32 -9.64
N ALA A 69 1.34 6.90 -8.79
CA ALA A 69 1.39 7.23 -7.37
C ALA A 69 2.59 6.58 -6.66
N TRP A 70 2.93 5.33 -6.99
CA TRP A 70 4.13 4.67 -6.45
C TRP A 70 5.45 5.30 -6.94
N LYS A 71 5.47 5.82 -8.17
CA LYS A 71 6.60 6.63 -8.66
C LYS A 71 6.76 7.89 -7.80
N ARG A 72 5.66 8.58 -7.46
CA ARG A 72 5.67 9.82 -6.66
C ARG A 72 5.74 9.64 -5.15
N ALA A 73 5.45 8.46 -4.61
CA ALA A 73 5.45 8.21 -3.18
C ALA A 73 6.79 8.62 -2.55
N LYS A 74 6.78 9.39 -1.46
CA LYS A 74 8.02 9.79 -0.79
C LYS A 74 8.45 8.72 0.20
N LEU A 75 9.76 8.49 0.27
CA LEU A 75 10.39 7.67 1.30
C LEU A 75 10.74 8.58 2.47
N VAL A 76 10.32 8.20 3.67
CA VAL A 76 10.60 8.95 4.90
C VAL A 76 11.62 8.16 5.72
N PRO A 77 12.71 8.81 6.17
CA PRO A 77 13.73 8.14 6.97
C PRO A 77 13.15 7.69 8.32
N ILE A 78 13.65 6.57 8.83
CA ILE A 78 13.27 6.03 10.14
C ILE A 78 14.51 5.59 10.91
N SER A 79 14.53 5.83 12.23
CA SER A 79 15.62 5.34 13.09
C SER A 79 15.54 3.82 13.28
N LYS A 80 16.70 3.17 13.46
CA LYS A 80 16.79 1.71 13.66
C LYS A 80 15.96 1.23 14.86
N GLU A 81 15.97 1.98 15.96
CA GLU A 81 15.18 1.68 17.15
C GLU A 81 13.67 1.77 16.89
N SER A 82 13.23 2.76 16.12
CA SER A 82 11.81 2.92 15.76
C SER A 82 11.34 1.80 14.84
N ALA A 83 12.19 1.36 13.91
CA ALA A 83 11.91 0.22 13.03
C ALA A 83 11.85 -1.10 13.80
N ALA A 84 12.78 -1.32 14.74
CA ALA A 84 12.77 -2.51 15.60
C ALA A 84 11.48 -2.60 16.42
N ARG A 85 11.07 -1.50 17.10
CA ARG A 85 9.80 -1.48 17.85
C ARG A 85 8.57 -1.68 16.96
N ALA A 86 8.57 -1.13 15.74
CA ALA A 86 7.47 -1.31 14.81
C ALA A 86 7.36 -2.75 14.27
N THR A 87 8.48 -3.47 14.20
CA THR A 87 8.52 -4.89 13.82
C THR A 87 7.94 -5.76 14.94
N THR A 88 8.26 -5.46 16.20
CA THR A 88 7.72 -6.16 17.37
C THR A 88 6.23 -5.87 17.57
N ALA A 89 5.81 -4.62 17.32
CA ALA A 89 4.41 -4.19 17.37
C ALA A 89 3.66 -4.53 16.07
N ASN A 90 3.90 -5.68 15.43
CA ASN A 90 3.11 -6.05 14.26
C ASN A 90 1.71 -6.51 14.71
N TRP A 91 0.83 -5.53 14.95
CA TRP A 91 -0.58 -5.71 15.33
C TRP A 91 -1.33 -6.69 14.43
N PHE A 92 -0.86 -6.91 13.19
CA PHE A 92 -1.42 -7.90 12.28
C PHE A 92 -1.17 -9.34 12.76
N VAL A 93 0.05 -9.66 13.22
CA VAL A 93 0.37 -10.97 13.78
C VAL A 93 -0.28 -11.14 15.14
N THR A 94 -0.27 -10.11 15.99
CA THR A 94 -1.00 -10.12 17.26
C THR A 94 -2.50 -10.31 17.04
N GLY A 95 -3.07 -9.64 16.04
CA GLY A 95 -4.48 -9.78 15.66
C GLY A 95 -4.82 -11.19 15.20
N ILE A 96 -3.97 -11.82 14.37
CA ILE A 96 -4.14 -13.22 13.94
C ILE A 96 -4.04 -14.16 15.14
N ILE A 97 -3.03 -14.01 16.00
CA ILE A 97 -2.84 -14.85 17.20
C ILE A 97 -4.06 -14.79 18.12
N VAL A 98 -4.58 -13.59 18.38
CA VAL A 98 -5.79 -13.38 19.18
C VAL A 98 -7.03 -13.97 18.50
N LEU A 99 -7.18 -13.80 17.18
CA LEU A 99 -8.32 -14.32 16.43
C LEU A 99 -8.36 -15.86 16.42
N PHE A 100 -7.19 -16.51 16.42
CA PHE A 100 -7.05 -17.97 16.45
C PHE A 100 -6.89 -18.55 17.88
N GLY A 101 -6.92 -17.72 18.92
CA GLY A 101 -6.84 -18.16 20.32
C GLY A 101 -5.54 -18.87 20.69
N LEU A 102 -4.45 -18.59 19.97
CA LEU A 102 -3.13 -19.16 20.22
C LEU A 102 -2.44 -18.36 21.34
N ASN A 103 -2.94 -18.46 22.58
CA ASN A 103 -2.31 -17.83 23.75
C ASN A 103 -1.54 -18.86 24.57
#